data_AF-Q2UN15-F1
#
_entry.id   AF-Q2UN15-F1
#
_cell.length_a   1.000
_cell.length_b   1.000
_cell.length_c   1.000
_cell.angle_alpha   90.00
_cell.angle_beta   90.00
_cell.angle_gamma   90.00
#
_symmetry.space_group_name_H-M   'P 1'
#
loop_
_entity.id
_entity.type
_entity.pdbx_description
1 polymer ?
#
loop_
_entity_poly.entity_id
_entity_poly.type
_entity_poly.pdbx_seq_one_letter_code
_entity_poly.pdbx_strand_id
1 'polypeptide(L)'
;MPVSFWGQDGNKRYHKAYFAEFDGVWTHGDFVSTHPITKQLFSQGRADGVLNPSGVRFGSSEIYQVIESVFSNEVEDSLCVGQRRPSDNDERVILFLKMKPNAAFLQNSRDE
;
A
#
# COMPACT_ATOMS: atom_id res chain seq x y z
N MET A 1 -5.36 -5.46 -23.23
CA MET A 1 -6.40 -5.76 -22.23
C MET A 1 -6.80 -7.23 -22.34
N PRO A 2 -6.99 -7.94 -21.23
CA PRO A 2 -7.64 -9.25 -21.25
C PRO A 2 -9.01 -9.19 -21.93
N VAL A 3 -9.41 -10.29 -22.58
CA VAL A 3 -10.76 -10.39 -23.17
C VAL A 3 -11.81 -10.57 -22.06
N SER A 4 -11.52 -11.44 -21.09
CA SER A 4 -12.36 -11.70 -19.92
C SER A 4 -11.57 -12.48 -18.85
N PHE A 5 -12.12 -12.58 -17.64
CA PHE A 5 -11.64 -13.58 -16.68
C PHE A 5 -12.23 -14.95 -16.97
N TRP A 6 -11.48 -15.99 -16.63
CA TRP A 6 -11.90 -17.38 -16.76
C TRP A 6 -12.93 -17.77 -15.69
N GLY A 7 -13.88 -18.64 -16.06
CA GLY A 7 -14.89 -19.22 -15.16
C GLY A 7 -16.25 -18.49 -15.14
N GLN A 8 -17.14 -18.96 -14.29
CA GLN A 8 -18.48 -18.38 -14.12
C GLN A 8 -18.38 -16.91 -13.69
N ASP A 9 -19.24 -16.06 -14.28
CA ASP A 9 -19.26 -14.61 -14.06
C ASP A 9 -17.92 -13.90 -14.38
N GLY A 10 -17.05 -14.50 -15.18
CA GLY A 10 -15.74 -13.94 -15.54
C GLY A 10 -15.80 -12.52 -16.10
N ASN A 11 -16.74 -12.25 -17.01
CA ASN A 11 -16.97 -10.90 -17.55
C ASN A 11 -17.38 -9.89 -16.47
N LYS A 12 -18.29 -10.28 -15.56
CA LYS A 12 -18.75 -9.40 -14.48
C LYS A 12 -17.61 -9.10 -13.50
N ARG A 13 -16.81 -10.11 -13.15
CA ARG A 13 -15.64 -9.95 -12.25
C ARG A 13 -14.57 -9.07 -12.89
N TYR A 14 -14.32 -9.24 -14.18
CA TYR A 14 -13.39 -8.43 -14.94
C TYR A 14 -13.83 -6.97 -15.00
N HIS A 15 -15.10 -6.72 -15.34
CA HIS A 15 -15.68 -5.37 -15.32
C HIS A 15 -15.62 -4.75 -13.92
N LYS A 16 -16.00 -5.52 -12.89
CA LYS A 16 -15.96 -5.06 -11.50
C LYS A 16 -14.54 -4.67 -11.05
N ALA A 17 -13.52 -5.41 -11.50
CA ALA A 17 -12.14 -5.17 -11.12
C ALA A 17 -11.54 -3.90 -11.74
N TYR A 18 -11.91 -3.55 -12.97
CA TYR A 18 -11.18 -2.51 -13.73
C TYR A 18 -12.03 -1.42 -14.38
N PHE A 19 -13.35 -1.57 -14.48
CA PHE A 19 -14.22 -0.63 -15.23
C PHE A 19 -15.43 -0.14 -14.44
N ALA A 20 -15.65 -0.66 -13.22
CA ALA A 20 -16.83 -0.31 -12.43
C ALA A 20 -16.77 1.10 -11.83
N GLU A 21 -15.59 1.68 -11.70
CA GLU A 21 -15.41 3.00 -11.09
C GLU A 21 -15.62 4.14 -12.11
N PHE A 22 -15.13 3.96 -13.34
CA PHE A 22 -15.25 4.93 -14.42
C PHE A 22 -15.67 4.23 -15.71
N ASP A 23 -16.80 4.65 -16.27
CA ASP A 23 -17.38 4.01 -17.46
C ASP A 23 -16.41 4.06 -18.66
N GLY A 24 -16.14 2.90 -19.24
CA GLY A 24 -15.20 2.75 -20.36
C GLY A 24 -13.72 3.00 -20.04
N VAL A 25 -13.35 3.26 -18.78
CA VAL A 25 -11.98 3.58 -18.37
C VAL A 25 -11.42 2.50 -17.47
N TRP A 26 -10.20 2.05 -17.76
CA TRP A 26 -9.48 1.08 -16.94
C TRP A 26 -8.89 1.72 -15.69
N THR A 27 -9.28 1.22 -14.51
CA THR A 27 -8.67 1.55 -13.23
C THR A 27 -7.65 0.49 -12.84
N HIS A 28 -6.36 0.86 -12.82
CA HIS A 28 -5.31 -0.10 -12.47
C HIS A 28 -5.31 -0.47 -10.98
N GLY A 29 -5.84 0.42 -10.13
CA GLY A 29 -5.86 0.25 -8.68
C GLY A 29 -4.60 0.76 -7.98
N ASP A 30 -3.89 1.73 -8.57
CA ASP A 30 -2.74 2.43 -7.99
C ASP A 30 -3.03 3.92 -7.83
N PHE A 31 -2.49 4.53 -6.76
CA PHE A 31 -2.38 5.98 -6.67
C PHE A 31 -1.15 6.45 -7.43
N VAL A 32 -1.36 7.42 -8.32
CA VAL A 32 -0.30 7.99 -9.15
C VAL A 32 -0.40 9.51 -9.10
N SER A 33 0.74 10.19 -9.02
CA SER A 33 0.85 11.63 -9.25
C SER A 33 1.66 11.91 -10.51
N THR A 34 1.36 13.03 -11.17
CA THR A 34 2.03 13.45 -12.40
C THR A 34 2.79 14.73 -12.15
N HIS A 35 4.09 14.76 -12.46
CA HIS A 35 4.88 15.98 -12.37
C HIS A 35 4.31 17.04 -13.35
N PRO A 36 4.01 18.27 -12.89
CA PRO A 36 3.29 19.25 -13.71
C PRO A 36 4.06 19.67 -14.97
N ILE A 37 5.39 19.72 -14.90
CA ILE A 37 6.27 20.14 -16.00
C ILE A 37 6.75 18.93 -16.83
N THR A 38 7.54 18.05 -16.24
CA THR A 38 8.16 16.89 -16.94
C THR A 38 7.18 15.79 -17.33
N LYS A 39 5.95 15.79 -16.78
CA LYS A 39 4.93 14.75 -16.95
C LYS A 39 5.34 13.35 -16.48
N GLN A 40 6.40 13.26 -15.66
CA GLN A 40 6.80 12.02 -15.01
C GLN A 40 5.68 11.51 -14.10
N LEU A 41 5.42 10.21 -14.14
CA LEU A 41 4.47 9.54 -13.25
C LEU A 41 5.21 8.99 -12.03
N PHE A 42 4.65 9.23 -10.85
CA PHE A 42 5.11 8.66 -9.58
C PHE A 42 4.03 7.75 -9.03
N SER A 43 4.34 6.45 -8.92
CA SER A 43 3.46 5.49 -8.25
C SER A 43 3.63 5.60 -6.74
N GLN A 44 2.52 5.76 -6.03
CA GLN A 44 2.42 5.86 -4.56
C GLN A 44 1.91 4.54 -3.96
N GLY A 45 1.88 3.48 -4.75
CA GLY A 45 1.37 2.18 -4.35
C GLY A 45 -0.12 1.98 -4.61
N ARG A 46 -0.63 0.87 -4.08
CA ARG A 46 -1.97 0.36 -4.31
C ARG A 46 -3.04 1.27 -3.69
N ALA A 47 -4.08 1.60 -4.46
CA ALA A 47 -5.16 2.50 -4.02
C ALA A 47 -6.06 1.89 -2.94
N ASP A 48 -6.18 0.56 -2.91
CA ASP A 48 -6.84 -0.19 -1.84
C ASP A 48 -5.95 -0.39 -0.60
N GLY A 49 -4.66 -0.04 -0.69
CA GLY A 49 -3.67 -0.12 0.40
C GLY A 49 -3.36 1.21 1.08
N VAL A 50 -4.22 2.23 0.94
CA VAL A 50 -4.03 3.53 1.60
C VAL A 50 -4.18 3.39 3.12
N LEU A 51 -3.21 3.96 3.83
CA LEU A 51 -3.24 4.13 5.27
C LEU A 51 -3.89 5.49 5.57
N ASN A 52 -4.79 5.52 6.56
CA ASN A 52 -5.53 6.73 6.93
C ASN A 52 -5.66 6.95 8.45
N PRO A 53 -4.56 6.92 9.23
CA PRO A 53 -4.59 7.30 10.63
C PRO A 53 -4.85 8.81 10.76
N SER A 54 -5.72 9.21 11.68
CA SER A 54 -6.07 10.61 11.99
C SER A 54 -6.57 11.41 10.79
N GLY A 55 -7.11 10.75 9.77
CA GLY A 55 -7.57 11.37 8.53
C GLY A 55 -6.45 11.79 7.55
N VAL A 56 -5.19 11.39 7.81
CA VAL A 56 -4.06 11.65 6.91
C VAL A 56 -3.86 10.45 6.00
N ARG A 57 -4.04 10.64 4.69
CA ARG A 57 -3.89 9.60 3.67
C ARG A 57 -2.48 9.54 3.12
N PHE A 58 -1.86 8.38 3.20
CA PHE A 58 -0.57 8.11 2.56
C PHE A 58 -0.46 6.63 2.15
N GLY A 59 0.43 6.37 1.19
CA GLY A 59 0.72 5.02 0.71
C GLY A 59 1.79 4.35 1.57
N SER A 60 1.70 3.03 1.75
CA SER A 60 2.74 2.25 2.43
C SER A 60 4.11 2.38 1.75
N SER A 61 4.16 2.72 0.45
CA SER A 61 5.39 2.92 -0.30
C SER A 61 6.26 4.05 0.25
N GLU A 62 5.66 5.09 0.83
CA GLU A 62 6.42 6.20 1.44
C GLU A 62 7.21 5.70 2.67
N ILE A 63 6.62 4.80 3.46
CA ILE A 63 7.30 4.15 4.58
C ILE A 63 8.40 3.23 4.06
N TYR A 64 8.10 2.41 3.04
CA TYR A 64 9.09 1.49 2.47
C TYR A 64 10.31 2.23 1.91
N GLN A 65 10.10 3.38 1.27
CA GLN A 65 11.20 4.22 0.77
C GLN A 65 12.12 4.70 1.90
N VAL A 66 11.57 5.06 3.07
CA VAL A 66 12.39 5.45 4.23
C VAL A 66 13.15 4.24 4.78
N ILE A 67 12.50 3.08 4.88
CA ILE A 67 13.14 1.84 5.34
C ILE A 67 14.30 1.44 4.42
N GLU A 68 14.09 1.47 3.11
CA GLU A 68 15.11 1.11 2.13
C GLU A 68 16.27 2.13 2.09
N SER A 69 15.97 3.43 2.21
CA SER A 69 17.01 4.46 2.14
C SER A 69 17.86 4.59 3.42
N VAL A 70 17.27 4.37 4.60
CA VAL A 70 17.93 4.62 5.89
C VAL A 70 18.35 3.33 6.59
N PHE A 71 17.58 2.25 6.46
CA PHE A 71 17.73 1.02 7.25
C PHE A 71 18.02 -0.22 6.41
N SER A 72 18.50 -0.04 5.18
CA SER A 72 18.79 -1.16 4.27
C SER A 72 19.90 -2.08 4.75
N ASN A 73 20.72 -1.70 5.73
CA ASN A 73 21.76 -2.58 6.29
C ASN A 73 21.22 -3.49 7.38
N GLU A 74 20.10 -3.13 8.01
CA GLU A 74 19.50 -3.82 9.15
C GLU A 74 18.23 -4.58 8.75
N VAL A 75 17.42 -4.01 7.86
CA VAL A 75 16.12 -4.55 7.45
C VAL A 75 16.27 -5.28 6.11
N GLU A 76 15.81 -6.53 6.09
CA GLU A 76 15.75 -7.36 4.88
C GLU A 76 14.46 -7.11 4.11
N ASP A 77 13.33 -6.98 4.81
CA ASP A 77 12.01 -6.76 4.22
C ASP A 77 11.08 -6.05 5.22
N SER A 78 10.02 -5.41 4.73
CA SER A 78 9.05 -4.71 5.57
C SER A 78 7.62 -4.79 5.01
N LEU A 79 6.64 -4.83 5.91
CA LEU A 79 5.23 -4.83 5.57
C LEU A 79 4.48 -3.85 6.48
N CYS A 80 3.82 -2.88 5.88
CA CYS A 80 3.03 -1.88 6.58
C CYS A 80 1.53 -2.15 6.36
N VAL A 81 0.76 -2.21 7.43
CA VAL A 81 -0.68 -2.49 7.39
C VAL A 81 -1.46 -1.51 8.26
N GLY A 82 -2.60 -1.05 7.75
CA GLY A 82 -3.61 -0.37 8.54
C GLY A 82 -4.40 -1.38 9.36
N GLN A 83 -4.60 -1.11 10.64
CA GLN A 83 -5.45 -1.90 11.51
C GLN A 83 -6.45 -1.01 12.21
N ARG A 84 -7.72 -1.39 12.17
CA ARG A 84 -8.78 -0.76 12.95
C ARG A 84 -9.61 -1.82 13.66
N ARG A 85 -9.49 -1.90 14.97
CA ARG A 85 -10.32 -2.79 15.81
C ARG A 85 -11.63 -2.08 16.17
N PRO A 86 -12.69 -2.82 16.56
CA PRO A 86 -13.96 -2.22 16.99
C PRO A 86 -13.82 -1.24 18.17
N SER A 87 -12.80 -1.42 19.01
CA SER A 87 -12.48 -0.54 20.14
C SER A 87 -11.62 0.66 19.78
N ASP A 88 -11.02 0.68 18.60
CA ASP A 88 -10.11 1.76 18.22
C ASP A 88 -10.93 2.96 17.72
N ASN A 89 -10.64 4.14 18.26
CA ASN A 89 -11.24 5.39 17.76
C ASN A 89 -10.80 5.68 16.31
N ASP A 90 -9.65 5.15 15.91
CA ASP A 90 -9.04 5.42 14.62
C ASP A 90 -8.21 4.24 14.09
N GLU A 91 -7.82 4.29 12.82
CA GLU A 91 -6.86 3.37 12.25
C GLU A 91 -5.47 3.57 12.87
N ARG A 92 -4.84 2.48 13.30
CA ARG A 92 -3.43 2.45 13.67
C ARG A 92 -2.62 1.78 12.55
N VAL A 93 -1.41 2.27 12.34
CA VAL A 93 -0.49 1.71 11.35
C VAL A 93 0.49 0.77 12.05
N ILE A 94 0.59 -0.46 11.57
CA ILE A 94 1.51 -1.48 12.10
C ILE A 94 2.57 -1.76 11.04
N LEU A 95 3.83 -1.69 11.46
CA LEU A 95 4.98 -2.01 10.62
C LEU A 95 5.62 -3.31 11.11
N PHE A 96 5.61 -4.31 10.25
CA PHE A 96 6.36 -5.55 10.42
C PHE A 96 7.71 -5.41 9.73
N LEU A 97 8.78 -5.81 10.42
CA LEU A 97 10.14 -5.81 9.88
C LEU A 97 10.70 -7.22 9.90
N LYS A 98 11.27 -7.64 8.77
CA LYS A 98 12.15 -8.79 8.67
C LYS A 98 13.58 -8.28 8.79
N MET A 99 14.26 -8.63 9.88
CA MET A 99 15.64 -8.21 10.11
C MET A 99 16.63 -9.09 9.35
N LYS A 100 17.74 -8.51 8.90
CA LYS A 100 18.85 -9.28 8.32
C LYS A 100 19.52 -10.17 9.38
N PRO A 101 20.16 -11.28 8.97
CA PRO A 101 20.96 -12.10 9.88
C PRO A 101 22.01 -11.25 10.61
N ASN A 102 21.99 -11.26 11.94
CA ASN A 102 22.84 -10.48 12.87
C ASN A 102 22.45 -9.00 13.09
N ALA A 103 21.36 -8.50 12.50
CA ALA A 103 20.82 -7.21 12.89
C ALA A 103 19.93 -7.38 14.14
N ALA A 104 20.30 -6.74 15.24
CA ALA A 104 19.49 -6.76 16.45
C ALA A 104 18.28 -5.84 16.29
N PHE A 105 17.08 -6.37 16.54
CA PHE A 105 15.91 -5.52 16.78
C PHE A 105 16.04 -4.93 18.19
N LEU A 106 16.33 -3.64 18.29
CA LEU A 106 16.40 -2.94 19.57
C LEU A 106 14.97 -2.81 20.11
N GLN A 107 14.57 -3.77 20.95
CA GLN A 107 13.28 -3.77 21.61
C GLN A 107 13.27 -2.73 22.74
N ASN A 108 13.09 -1.46 22.38
CA ASN A 108 12.68 -0.45 23.35
C ASN A 108 11.16 -0.56 23.51
N SER A 109 10.77 -1.29 24.57
CA SER A 109 9.45 -1.42 25.16
C SER A 109 8.51 -0.24 24.88
N ARG A 110 7.44 -0.47 24.12
CA ARG A 110 6.15 0.22 24.25
C ARG A 110 5.02 -0.73 23.94
N ASP A 111 4.77 -1.61 24.91
CA ASP A 111 3.43 -2.13 25.16
C ASP A 111 2.75 -1.14 26.12
N GLU A 112 2.09 -0.12 25.57
CA GLU A 112 1.00 0.63 26.24
C GLU A 112 -0.10 0.90 25.20
#